data_AF-A0A6B2XPV9-F1
#
_entry.id   AF-A0A6B2XPV9-F1
#
_cell.length_a   1.000
_cell.length_b   1.000
_cell.length_c   1.000
_cell.angle_alpha   90.00
_cell.angle_beta   90.00
_cell.angle_gamma   90.00
#
_symmetry.space_group_name_H-M   'P 1'
#
loop_
_entity.id
_entity.type
_entity.pdbx_description
1 polymer ?
#
loop_
_entity_poly.entity_id
_entity_poly.type
_entity_poly.pdbx_seq_one_letter_code
_entity_poly.pdbx_strand_id
1 'polypeptide(L)'
;VGTGEDSMGLDVRPGYNTAVPAQITTPDRVATSIGELRFVDGVPTPETATRAFDHLDLVRGVEAFLGCIPAASLEAIRRGMAEVAGAECHQGAITDRLLDSDPLFLTGNTDTVYAIVVLDVERDGPTVIEVPPGCGPGTVDDAWFRFV
;
A
#
# COMPACT_ATOMS: atom_id res chain seq x y z
N VAL A 1 -30.29 -35.06 -34.15
CA VAL A 1 -29.45 -36.25 -33.86
C VAL A 1 -28.13 -35.69 -33.33
N GLY A 2 -27.73 -35.81 -32.07
CA GLY A 2 -28.25 -36.61 -30.97
C GLY A 2 -28.45 -35.81 -29.68
N THR A 3 -29.38 -36.33 -28.88
CA THR A 3 -29.65 -35.99 -27.49
C THR A 3 -28.47 -36.45 -26.64
N GLY A 4 -27.70 -35.50 -26.11
CA GLY A 4 -26.81 -35.74 -24.98
C GLY A 4 -27.50 -35.24 -23.73
N GLU A 5 -28.24 -36.10 -23.06
CA GLU A 5 -28.66 -35.87 -21.68
C GLU A 5 -27.37 -35.76 -20.85
N ASP A 6 -27.03 -34.53 -20.44
CA ASP A 6 -26.03 -34.28 -19.42
C ASP A 6 -26.64 -34.78 -18.11
N SER A 7 -26.42 -36.06 -17.82
CA SER A 7 -26.86 -36.67 -16.58
C SER A 7 -26.17 -35.90 -15.46
N MET A 8 -26.92 -35.02 -14.78
CA MET A 8 -26.57 -34.41 -13.51
C MET A 8 -26.15 -35.53 -12.56
N GLY A 9 -24.86 -35.85 -12.56
CA GLY A 9 -24.25 -36.96 -11.83
C GLY A 9 -24.30 -36.68 -10.35
N LEU A 10 -25.46 -36.90 -9.76
CA LEU A 10 -25.73 -36.81 -8.35
C LEU A 10 -25.17 -38.08 -7.69
N ASP A 11 -23.84 -38.15 -7.59
CA ASP A 11 -23.15 -39.22 -6.87
C ASP A 11 -23.42 -39.07 -5.36
N VAL A 12 -24.01 -40.10 -4.76
CA VAL A 12 -24.33 -40.12 -3.34
C VAL A 12 -23.05 -40.43 -2.59
N ARG A 13 -22.42 -39.41 -2.00
CA ARG A 13 -21.19 -39.57 -1.22
C ARG A 13 -21.36 -40.61 -0.11
N PRO A 14 -20.30 -41.36 0.25
CA PRO A 14 -20.34 -42.31 1.36
C PRO A 14 -20.90 -41.66 2.64
N GLY A 15 -21.93 -42.28 3.23
CA GLY A 15 -22.60 -41.78 4.45
C GLY A 15 -23.85 -40.93 4.22
N TYR A 16 -24.28 -40.71 2.97
CA TYR A 16 -25.50 -39.95 2.64
C TYR A 16 -26.56 -40.85 1.99
N ASN A 17 -27.83 -40.48 2.16
CA ASN A 17 -28.99 -41.14 1.51
C ASN A 17 -29.51 -40.36 0.29
N THR A 18 -28.99 -39.16 0.07
CA THR A 18 -29.42 -38.25 -1.00
C THR A 18 -28.20 -37.50 -1.49
N ALA A 19 -28.08 -37.35 -2.81
CA ALA A 19 -26.98 -36.62 -3.39
C ALA A 19 -27.05 -35.14 -3.02
N VAL A 20 -25.90 -34.58 -2.67
CA VAL A 20 -25.77 -33.17 -2.32
C VAL A 20 -25.63 -32.38 -3.63
N PRO A 21 -26.45 -31.33 -3.87
CA PRO A 21 -26.31 -30.50 -5.06
C PRO A 21 -24.91 -29.90 -5.17
N ALA A 22 -24.29 -30.01 -6.35
CA ALA A 22 -22.91 -29.55 -6.57
C ALA A 22 -22.71 -28.05 -6.25
N GLN A 23 -23.76 -27.23 -6.44
CA GLN A 23 -23.75 -25.79 -6.21
C GLN A 23 -23.55 -25.39 -4.74
N ILE A 24 -23.83 -26.30 -3.80
CA ILE A 24 -23.64 -26.06 -2.36
C ILE A 24 -22.45 -26.84 -1.79
N THR A 25 -21.62 -27.43 -2.65
CA THR A 25 -20.39 -28.13 -2.26
C THR A 25 -19.17 -27.38 -2.76
N THR A 26 -18.07 -27.48 -2.03
CA THR A 26 -16.76 -27.06 -2.54
C THR A 26 -16.24 -28.09 -3.53
N PRO A 27 -15.92 -27.72 -4.78
CA PRO A 27 -15.29 -28.62 -5.72
C PRO A 27 -13.90 -29.05 -5.22
N ASP A 28 -13.51 -30.31 -5.47
CA ASP A 28 -12.19 -30.82 -5.07
C ASP A 28 -11.03 -30.10 -5.79
N ARG A 29 -11.33 -29.44 -6.92
CA ARG A 29 -10.36 -28.67 -7.72
C ARG A 29 -10.99 -27.38 -8.22
N VAL A 30 -10.29 -26.27 -8.04
CA VAL A 30 -10.70 -24.95 -8.52
C VAL A 30 -9.51 -24.30 -9.22
N ALA A 31 -9.64 -24.03 -10.52
CA ALA A 31 -8.63 -23.30 -11.28
C ALA A 31 -8.70 -21.80 -10.96
N THR A 32 -7.57 -21.19 -10.59
CA THR A 32 -7.49 -19.76 -10.25
C THR A 32 -6.25 -19.11 -10.87
N SER A 33 -6.15 -17.78 -10.78
CA SER A 33 -4.95 -17.04 -11.22
C SER A 33 -3.68 -17.39 -10.44
N ILE A 34 -3.80 -17.95 -9.24
CA ILE A 34 -2.68 -18.37 -8.39
C ILE A 34 -2.35 -19.86 -8.54
N GLY A 35 -2.98 -20.53 -9.51
CA GLY A 35 -2.86 -21.96 -9.75
C GLY A 35 -4.12 -22.73 -9.36
N GLU A 36 -4.05 -24.06 -9.45
CA GLU A 36 -5.15 -24.92 -9.06
C GLU A 36 -5.18 -25.08 -7.51
N LEU A 37 -6.35 -24.82 -6.92
CA LEU A 37 -6.63 -25.05 -5.51
C LEU A 37 -7.29 -26.42 -5.36
N ARG A 38 -6.88 -27.18 -4.35
CA ARG A 38 -7.32 -28.55 -4.11
C ARG A 38 -7.92 -28.71 -2.73
N PHE A 39 -9.01 -29.45 -2.66
CA PHE A 39 -9.77 -29.67 -1.44
C PHE A 39 -10.05 -31.16 -1.25
N VAL A 40 -10.12 -31.57 0.02
CA VAL A 40 -10.58 -32.90 0.45
C VAL A 40 -11.70 -32.66 1.44
N ASP A 41 -12.92 -33.08 1.10
CA ASP A 41 -14.14 -32.81 1.87
C ASP A 41 -14.35 -31.32 2.21
N GLY A 42 -13.96 -30.45 1.26
CA GLY A 42 -14.03 -28.99 1.42
C GLY A 42 -12.91 -28.37 2.24
N VAL A 43 -12.01 -29.17 2.83
CA VAL A 43 -10.82 -28.69 3.54
C VAL A 43 -9.68 -28.49 2.54
N PRO A 44 -8.99 -27.34 2.50
CA PRO A 44 -7.86 -27.16 1.60
C PRO A 44 -6.73 -28.14 1.94
N THR A 45 -6.06 -28.66 0.92
CA THR A 45 -4.80 -29.39 1.14
C THR A 45 -3.75 -28.46 1.75
N PRO A 46 -2.71 -28.98 2.44
CA PRO A 46 -1.63 -28.14 2.97
C PRO A 46 -1.01 -27.22 1.90
N GLU A 47 -0.80 -27.74 0.69
CA GLU A 47 -0.29 -26.96 -0.45
C GLU A 47 -1.24 -25.82 -0.85
N THR A 48 -2.55 -26.08 -0.87
CA THR A 48 -3.57 -25.07 -1.18
C THR A 48 -3.62 -24.00 -0.10
N ALA A 49 -3.52 -24.38 1.17
CA ALA A 49 -3.49 -23.44 2.29
C ALA A 49 -2.25 -22.53 2.19
N THR A 50 -1.06 -23.11 1.99
CA THR A 50 0.18 -22.34 1.77
C THR A 50 0.04 -21.37 0.61
N ARG A 51 -0.40 -21.86 -0.56
CA ARG A 51 -0.60 -21.01 -1.75
C ARG A 51 -1.56 -19.85 -1.50
N ALA A 52 -2.66 -20.09 -0.78
CA ALA A 52 -3.62 -19.05 -0.45
C ALA A 52 -3.03 -17.98 0.50
N PHE A 53 -2.26 -18.40 1.51
CA PHE A 53 -1.59 -17.47 2.42
C PHE A 53 -0.45 -16.70 1.74
N ASP A 54 0.36 -17.36 0.91
CA ASP A 54 1.41 -16.71 0.13
C ASP A 54 0.83 -15.63 -0.79
N HIS A 55 -0.31 -15.92 -1.42
CA HIS A 55 -1.00 -14.93 -2.23
C HIS A 55 -1.56 -13.77 -1.40
N LEU A 56 -2.14 -14.06 -0.23
CA LEU A 56 -2.64 -13.02 0.68
C LEU A 56 -1.52 -12.09 1.14
N ASP A 57 -0.35 -12.64 1.46
CA ASP A 57 0.83 -11.87 1.86
C ASP A 57 1.35 -11.02 0.69
N LEU A 58 1.34 -11.54 -0.53
CA LEU A 58 1.67 -10.77 -1.73
C LEU A 58 0.72 -9.58 -1.91
N VAL A 59 -0.59 -9.80 -1.84
CA VAL A 59 -1.59 -8.73 -2.01
C VAL A 59 -1.43 -7.67 -0.93
N ARG A 60 -1.26 -8.07 0.33
CA ARG A 60 -0.99 -7.13 1.44
C ARG A 60 0.33 -6.38 1.26
N GLY A 61 1.36 -7.03 0.73
CA GLY A 61 2.62 -6.39 0.40
C GLY A 61 2.47 -5.31 -0.67
N VAL A 62 1.66 -5.57 -1.70
CA VAL A 62 1.33 -4.59 -2.75
C VAL A 62 0.55 -3.42 -2.16
N GLU A 63 -0.47 -3.68 -1.33
CA GLU A 63 -1.24 -2.64 -0.65
C GLU A 63 -0.36 -1.77 0.25
N ALA A 64 0.53 -2.39 1.03
CA ALA A 64 1.48 -1.68 1.89
C ALA A 64 2.45 -0.83 1.06
N PHE A 65 2.99 -1.38 -0.03
CA PHE A 65 3.89 -0.63 -0.91
C PHE A 65 3.20 0.62 -1.47
N LEU A 66 2.03 0.47 -2.08
CA LEU A 66 1.29 1.57 -2.70
C LEU A 66 0.77 2.58 -1.66
N GLY A 67 0.23 2.09 -0.55
CA GLY A 67 -0.32 2.93 0.52
C GLY A 67 0.74 3.73 1.29
N CYS A 68 1.99 3.26 1.30
CA CYS A 68 3.09 3.92 2.00
C CYS A 68 3.99 4.77 1.09
N ILE A 69 3.68 4.94 -0.21
CA ILE A 69 4.45 5.83 -1.10
C ILE A 69 4.58 7.25 -0.52
N PRO A 70 3.51 7.91 -0.04
CA PRO A 70 3.59 9.24 0.57
C PRO A 70 4.58 9.30 1.74
N ALA A 71 4.42 8.38 2.71
CA ALA A 71 5.25 8.33 3.91
C ALA A 71 6.72 8.00 3.60
N ALA A 72 6.96 7.09 2.65
CA ALA A 72 8.32 6.77 2.20
C ALA A 72 8.99 7.98 1.53
N SER A 73 8.23 8.74 0.72
CA SER A 73 8.72 9.97 0.10
C SER A 73 9.05 11.05 1.14
N LEU A 74 8.19 11.28 2.12
CA LEU A 74 8.49 12.24 3.18
C LEU A 74 9.66 11.78 4.05
N GLU A 75 9.77 10.49 4.38
CA GLU A 75 10.90 9.97 5.15
C GLU A 75 12.23 10.18 4.42
N ALA A 76 12.26 10.03 3.09
CA ALA A 76 13.44 10.36 2.28
C ALA A 76 13.78 11.86 2.37
N ILE A 77 12.78 12.74 2.29
CA ILE A 77 12.95 14.19 2.49
C ILE A 77 13.47 14.46 3.91
N ARG A 78 12.87 13.89 4.96
CA ARG A 78 13.29 14.09 6.36
C ARG A 78 14.75 13.69 6.57
N ARG A 79 15.19 12.56 6.03
CA ARG A 79 16.58 12.12 6.11
C ARG A 79 17.52 13.07 5.38
N GLY A 80 17.21 13.43 4.14
CA GLY A 80 18.02 14.39 3.39
C GLY A 80 18.10 15.76 4.07
N MET A 81 16.99 16.23 4.63
CA MET A 81 16.94 17.47 5.42
C MET A 81 17.77 17.39 6.70
N ALA A 82 17.71 16.25 7.40
CA ALA A 82 18.52 16.03 8.59
C ALA A 82 20.04 16.05 8.28
N GLU A 83 20.45 15.59 7.10
CA GLU A 83 21.84 15.64 6.65
C GLU A 83 22.28 17.06 6.25
N VAL A 84 21.39 17.85 5.63
CA VAL A 84 21.73 19.18 5.09
C VAL A 84 21.57 20.31 6.12
N ALA A 85 20.52 20.27 6.93
CA ALA A 85 20.12 21.35 7.84
C ALA A 85 20.06 20.92 9.31
N GLY A 86 20.00 19.62 9.59
CA GLY A 86 19.77 19.08 10.93
C GLY A 86 18.31 18.70 11.18
N ALA A 87 18.02 18.18 12.37
CA ALA A 87 16.76 17.51 12.68
C ALA A 87 15.92 18.22 13.74
N GLU A 88 16.38 19.33 14.32
CA GLU A 88 15.70 20.08 15.39
C GLU A 88 14.60 20.99 14.82
N CYS A 89 13.56 21.31 15.59
CA CYS A 89 12.42 22.12 15.13
C CYS A 89 12.77 23.55 14.65
N HIS A 90 13.92 24.08 15.05
CA HIS A 90 14.42 25.41 14.66
C HIS A 90 15.40 25.36 13.48
N GLN A 91 15.54 24.18 12.84
CA GLN A 91 16.43 23.95 11.71
C GLN A 91 15.63 23.69 10.43
N GLY A 92 16.09 24.27 9.33
CA GLY A 92 15.45 24.15 8.02
C GLY A 92 16.44 24.46 6.90
N ALA A 93 16.07 24.04 5.69
CA ALA A 93 16.85 24.32 4.48
C ALA A 93 16.16 25.40 3.66
N ILE A 94 16.97 26.24 3.01
CA ILE A 94 16.51 27.24 2.06
C ILE A 94 17.23 26.99 0.74
N THR A 95 16.50 27.04 -0.35
CA THR A 95 17.10 27.09 -1.70
C THR A 95 17.35 28.57 -2.00
N ASP A 96 18.59 29.03 -1.87
CA ASP A 96 18.94 30.44 -2.10
C ASP A 96 18.86 30.85 -3.59
N ARG A 97 18.71 29.87 -4.48
CA ARG A 97 18.45 30.01 -5.92
C ARG A 97 17.21 29.22 -6.32
N LEU A 98 16.69 29.56 -7.49
CA LEU A 98 15.65 28.78 -8.15
C LEU A 98 16.18 27.38 -8.45
N LEU A 99 15.33 26.37 -8.32
CA LEU A 99 15.70 25.00 -8.68
C LEU A 99 15.77 24.85 -10.20
N ASP A 100 16.51 23.84 -10.64
CA ASP A 100 16.57 23.36 -12.01
C ASP A 100 16.43 21.82 -12.03
N SER A 101 16.98 21.13 -13.04
CA SER A 101 16.88 19.67 -13.16
C SER A 101 17.98 18.89 -12.44
N ASP A 102 18.97 19.56 -11.83
CA ASP A 102 20.08 18.91 -11.15
C ASP A 102 19.74 18.36 -9.74
N PRO A 103 18.87 19.02 -8.92
CA PRO A 103 18.52 18.55 -7.59
C PRO A 103 17.79 17.20 -7.60
N LEU A 104 18.03 16.40 -6.57
CA LEU A 104 17.23 15.18 -6.27
C LEU A 104 15.85 15.50 -5.67
N PHE A 105 15.52 16.77 -5.49
CA PHE A 105 14.24 17.22 -4.96
C PHE A 105 13.14 17.06 -6.01
N LEU A 106 12.16 16.19 -5.72
CA LEU A 106 11.16 15.79 -6.68
C LEU A 106 10.27 16.96 -7.10
N THR A 107 10.21 17.23 -8.41
CA THR A 107 9.32 18.24 -9.02
C THR A 107 9.45 19.63 -8.39
N GLY A 108 10.67 20.04 -8.08
CA GLY A 108 10.96 21.38 -7.58
C GLY A 108 10.49 22.47 -8.55
N ASN A 109 9.87 23.52 -8.02
CA ASN A 109 9.47 24.70 -8.77
C ASN A 109 10.71 25.52 -9.19
N THR A 110 10.72 25.99 -10.44
CA THR A 110 11.82 26.74 -11.06
C THR A 110 11.63 28.26 -11.04
N ASP A 111 10.53 28.76 -10.49
CA ASP A 111 10.12 30.16 -10.43
C ASP A 111 10.05 30.71 -8.99
N THR A 112 10.05 29.82 -7.98
CA THR A 112 10.04 30.18 -6.56
C THR A 112 11.13 29.48 -5.79
N VAL A 113 11.77 30.20 -4.86
CA VAL A 113 12.64 29.59 -3.85
C VAL A 113 11.81 28.88 -2.77
N TYR A 114 12.41 27.86 -2.16
CA TYR A 114 11.83 27.07 -1.08
C TYR A 114 12.49 27.40 0.26
N ALA A 115 11.68 27.40 1.32
CA ALA A 115 12.10 27.18 2.69
C ALA A 115 11.36 25.94 3.20
N ILE A 116 12.11 24.91 3.59
CA ILE A 116 11.56 23.60 3.99
C ILE A 116 12.00 23.30 5.41
N VAL A 117 11.05 22.85 6.22
CA VAL A 117 11.27 22.35 7.58
C VAL A 117 10.52 21.04 7.73
N VAL A 118 11.10 20.10 8.47
CA VAL A 118 10.41 18.87 8.90
C VAL A 118 10.34 18.88 10.41
N LEU A 119 9.14 18.81 10.96
CA LEU A 119 8.88 18.95 12.39
C LEU A 119 8.52 17.60 12.99
N ASP A 120 9.14 17.27 14.13
CA ASP A 120 8.79 16.11 14.96
C ASP A 120 8.06 16.61 16.21
N VAL A 121 6.73 16.67 16.10
CA VAL A 121 5.86 17.18 17.17
C VAL A 121 5.76 16.23 18.37
N GLU A 122 6.16 14.96 18.23
CA GLU A 122 6.23 14.02 19.36
C GLU A 122 7.44 14.35 20.23
N ARG A 123 8.59 14.60 19.59
CA ARG A 123 9.83 14.99 20.28
C ARG A 123 9.77 16.41 20.84
N ASP A 124 9.32 17.36 20.03
CA ASP A 124 9.45 18.80 20.33
C ASP A 124 8.17 19.39 20.97
N GLY A 125 7.06 18.66 20.92
CA GLY A 125 5.76 19.13 21.39
C GLY A 125 5.13 20.19 20.46
N PRO A 126 4.14 20.94 20.96
CA PRO A 126 3.51 22.02 20.20
C PRO A 126 4.55 23.03 19.69
N THR A 127 4.63 23.17 18.37
CA THR A 127 5.60 24.05 17.69
C THR A 127 4.89 25.26 17.08
N VAL A 128 5.46 26.45 17.24
CA VAL A 128 4.98 27.69 16.60
C VAL A 128 5.80 27.96 15.34
N ILE A 129 5.13 28.16 14.22
CA ILE A 129 5.76 28.58 12.96
C ILE A 129 5.43 30.05 12.72
N GLU A 130 6.43 30.93 12.84
CA GLU A 130 6.28 32.35 12.52
C GLU A 130 6.68 32.60 11.06
N VAL A 131 5.72 33.05 10.24
CA VAL A 131 5.97 33.38 8.83
C VAL A 131 6.16 34.90 8.69
N PRO A 132 7.35 35.37 8.26
CA PRO A 132 7.61 36.79 8.08
C PRO A 132 6.69 37.44 7.02
N PRO A 133 6.41 38.75 7.14
CA PRO A 133 5.69 39.48 6.10
C PRO A 133 6.38 39.38 4.73
N GLY A 134 5.60 39.17 3.67
CA GLY A 134 6.10 39.09 2.29
C GLY A 134 6.56 37.71 1.84
N CYS A 135 6.50 36.69 2.70
CA CYS A 135 6.68 35.29 2.28
C CYS A 135 5.56 34.83 1.34
N GLY A 136 5.91 34.00 0.36
CA GLY A 136 4.98 33.38 -0.58
C GLY A 136 4.04 32.36 0.08
N PRO A 137 3.20 31.69 -0.71
CA PRO A 137 2.32 30.65 -0.19
C PRO A 137 3.15 29.52 0.46
N GLY A 138 2.62 28.97 1.56
CA GLY A 138 3.19 27.85 2.27
C GLY A 138 2.14 26.80 2.59
N THR A 139 2.60 25.58 2.87
CA THR A 139 1.76 24.44 3.19
C THR A 139 2.35 23.74 4.40
N VAL A 140 1.47 23.21 5.26
CA VAL A 140 1.83 22.27 6.32
C VAL A 140 1.03 20.99 6.07
N ASP A 141 1.76 19.89 5.90
CA ASP A 141 1.19 18.57 5.67
C ASP A 141 1.68 17.59 6.73
N ASP A 142 0.90 16.54 6.98
CA ASP A 142 1.35 15.39 7.74
C ASP A 142 2.19 14.40 6.91
N ALA A 143 2.62 13.32 7.54
CA ALA A 143 3.47 12.31 6.90
C ALA A 143 2.86 11.58 5.70
N TRP A 144 1.55 11.74 5.45
CA TRP A 144 0.85 11.19 4.30
C TRP A 144 0.50 12.26 3.25
N PHE A 145 1.13 13.44 3.31
CA PHE A 145 0.84 14.59 2.44
C PHE A 145 -0.63 15.04 2.50
N ARG A 146 -1.22 15.00 3.70
CA ARG A 146 -2.56 15.55 3.96
C ARG A 146 -2.41 16.91 4.63
N PHE A 147 -3.14 17.90 4.12
CA PHE A 147 -3.20 19.23 4.72
C PHE A 147 -3.64 19.18 6.18
N VAL A 148 -2.95 19.95 7.02
CA VAL A 148 -3.25 20.15 8.44
C VAL A 148 -4.08 21.42 8.67
#